data_AF-A0A5C7QI88-F1
#
_entry.id   AF-A0A5C7QI88-F1
#
_cell.length_a   1.000
_cell.length_b   1.000
_cell.length_c   1.000
_cell.angle_alpha   90.00
_cell.angle_beta   90.00
_cell.angle_gamma   90.00
#
_symmetry.space_group_name_H-M   'P 1'
#
loop_
_entity.id
_entity.type
_entity.pdbx_description
1 polymer ?
#
loop_
_entity_poly.entity_id
_entity_poly.type
_entity_poly.pdbx_seq_one_letter_code
_entity_poly.pdbx_strand_id
1 'polypeptide(L)'
;MTVQVGGRAIQLPPWQALAAPVFIVMMLAMMILPLPALLLDLFFTFNIAVAVVVLLVSAYTVKPLEFAVFPSVLLVTTLLRLSLNVASTRAVLLHGHTGTDAAGQVIESFAHFLIGGNFAVGIIVFVILTVINLIVVAKGAGRIA
;
A
#
# COMPACT_ATOMS: atom_id res chain seq x y z
N MET A 1 8.92 32.46 -16.03
CA MET A 1 8.33 33.81 -16.03
C MET A 1 8.92 34.55 -14.84
N THR A 2 9.65 35.65 -15.08
CA THR A 2 10.24 36.48 -14.02
C THR A 2 9.26 37.60 -13.68
N VAL A 3 8.74 37.59 -12.45
CA VAL A 3 7.91 38.68 -11.92
C VAL A 3 8.84 39.58 -11.09
N GLN A 4 9.05 40.82 -11.55
CA GLN A 4 9.80 41.84 -10.81
C GLN A 4 8.83 42.62 -9.93
N VAL A 5 9.03 42.55 -8.61
CA VAL A 5 8.41 43.48 -7.65
C VAL A 5 9.55 44.10 -6.83
N GLY A 6 9.70 45.41 -6.94
CA GLY A 6 10.58 46.19 -6.06
C GLY A 6 12.06 45.79 -6.08
N GLY A 7 12.70 45.74 -7.24
CA GLY A 7 14.16 45.63 -7.37
C GLY A 7 14.77 44.26 -7.01
N ARG A 8 13.99 43.29 -6.51
CA ARG A 8 14.42 41.90 -6.31
C ARG A 8 13.77 41.01 -7.37
N ALA A 9 14.59 40.37 -8.20
CA ALA A 9 14.12 39.37 -9.15
C ALA A 9 13.75 38.08 -8.39
N ILE A 10 12.46 37.91 -8.10
CA ILE A 10 11.94 36.65 -7.54
C ILE A 10 11.83 35.67 -8.70
N GLN A 11 12.80 34.76 -8.81
CA GLN A 11 12.73 33.64 -9.74
C GLN A 11 11.67 32.66 -9.22
N LEU A 12 10.51 32.61 -9.89
CA LEU A 12 9.51 31.59 -9.64
C LEU A 12 10.13 30.21 -9.98
N PRO A 13 10.07 29.22 -9.08
CA PRO A 13 10.61 27.90 -9.34
C PRO A 13 9.95 27.28 -10.58
N PRO A 14 10.67 26.45 -11.36
CA PRO A 14 10.13 25.81 -12.56
C PRO A 14 8.88 24.99 -12.20
N TRP A 15 7.92 24.86 -13.11
CA TRP A 15 6.69 24.07 -12.91
C TRP A 15 6.97 22.61 -12.47
N GLN A 16 8.16 22.10 -12.81
CA GLN A 16 8.69 20.80 -12.36
C GLN A 16 9.04 20.77 -10.86
N ALA A 17 9.47 21.89 -10.28
CA ALA A 17 9.75 22.02 -8.85
C ALA A 17 8.46 22.16 -8.02
N LEU A 18 7.35 22.59 -8.62
CA LEU A 18 6.01 22.49 -8.01
C LEU A 18 5.43 21.07 -8.08
N ALA A 19 5.94 20.20 -8.95
CA ALA A 19 5.41 18.84 -9.09
C ALA A 19 5.56 18.02 -7.79
N ALA A 20 6.69 18.13 -7.10
CA ALA A 20 6.93 17.42 -5.83
C ALA A 20 5.95 17.84 -4.70
N PRO A 21 5.80 19.14 -4.35
CA PRO A 21 4.83 19.55 -3.34
C PRO A 21 3.38 19.29 -3.77
N VAL A 22 3.03 19.41 -5.06
CA VAL A 22 1.68 19.06 -5.55
C VAL A 22 1.42 17.56 -5.42
N PHE A 23 2.41 16.71 -5.72
CA PHE A 23 2.32 15.26 -5.55
C PHE A 23 2.16 14.87 -4.07
N ILE A 24 2.90 15.54 -3.17
CA ILE A 24 2.75 15.38 -1.72
C ILE A 24 1.36 15.82 -1.25
N VAL A 25 0.86 16.98 -1.70
CA VAL A 25 -0.49 17.47 -1.36
C VAL A 25 -1.57 16.56 -1.94
N MET A 26 -1.39 15.99 -3.13
CA MET A 26 -2.30 15.02 -3.74
C MET A 26 -2.31 13.70 -2.96
N MET A 27 -1.15 13.21 -2.53
CA MET A 27 -1.05 12.04 -1.62
C MET A 27 -1.76 12.31 -0.29
N LEU A 28 -1.57 13.50 0.30
CA LEU A 28 -2.27 13.93 1.51
C LEU A 28 -3.78 14.08 1.28
N ALA A 29 -4.21 14.54 0.11
CA ALA A 29 -5.63 14.67 -0.25
C ALA A 29 -6.30 13.29 -0.44
N MET A 30 -5.57 12.32 -1.00
CA MET A 30 -6.00 10.92 -1.06
C MET A 30 -6.03 10.27 0.35
N MET A 31 -5.19 10.78 1.26
CA MET A 31 -5.25 10.56 2.71
C MET A 31 -6.35 11.39 3.41
N ILE A 32 -7.21 12.13 2.69
CA ILE A 32 -8.41 12.78 3.26
C ILE A 32 -9.68 12.07 2.78
N LEU A 33 -9.76 11.66 1.52
CA LEU A 33 -10.99 11.08 0.95
C LEU A 33 -11.21 9.63 1.44
N PRO A 34 -12.31 9.33 2.16
CA PRO A 34 -12.65 7.96 2.51
C PRO A 34 -13.10 7.21 1.25
N LEU A 35 -12.39 6.15 0.89
CA LEU A 35 -12.85 5.24 -0.16
C LEU A 35 -14.05 4.44 0.38
N PRO A 36 -15.12 4.26 -0.41
CA PRO A 36 -16.23 3.42 -0.02
C PRO A 36 -15.74 1.97 0.16
N ALA A 37 -16.26 1.27 1.18
CA ALA A 37 -15.84 -0.07 1.56
C ALA A 37 -15.85 -1.07 0.39
N LEU A 38 -16.82 -0.95 -0.52
CA LEU A 38 -16.93 -1.80 -1.71
C LEU A 38 -15.72 -1.69 -2.65
N LEU A 39 -15.22 -0.47 -2.89
CA LEU A 39 -14.02 -0.28 -3.72
C LEU A 39 -12.78 -0.82 -3.02
N LEU A 40 -12.67 -0.59 -1.70
CA LEU A 40 -11.56 -1.11 -0.90
C LEU A 40 -11.49 -2.64 -1.00
N ASP A 41 -12.61 -3.34 -0.80
CA ASP A 41 -12.69 -4.80 -0.87
C ASP A 41 -12.35 -5.34 -2.27
N LEU A 42 -12.80 -4.66 -3.33
CA LEU A 42 -12.47 -5.04 -4.71
C LEU A 42 -10.96 -4.95 -4.97
N PHE A 43 -10.34 -3.82 -4.62
CA PHE A 43 -8.91 -3.62 -4.82
C PHE A 43 -8.05 -4.52 -3.92
N PHE A 44 -8.49 -4.79 -2.68
CA PHE A 44 -7.79 -5.68 -1.77
C PHE A 44 -7.82 -7.13 -2.26
N THR A 45 -9.01 -7.60 -2.67
CA THR A 45 -9.18 -8.92 -3.30
C THR A 45 -8.34 -9.05 -4.57
N PHE A 46 -8.38 -8.03 -5.44
CA PHE A 46 -7.56 -7.99 -6.65
C PHE A 46 -6.07 -8.02 -6.34
N ASN A 47 -5.61 -7.28 -5.32
CA ASN A 47 -4.21 -7.28 -4.90
C ASN A 47 -3.73 -8.66 -4.46
N ILE A 48 -4.55 -9.36 -3.66
CA ILE A 48 -4.25 -10.73 -3.22
C ILE A 48 -4.19 -11.67 -4.43
N ALA A 49 -5.17 -11.58 -5.35
CA ALA A 49 -5.19 -12.41 -6.55
C ALA A 49 -3.93 -12.22 -7.40
N VAL A 50 -3.52 -10.97 -7.65
CA VAL A 50 -2.28 -10.66 -8.38
C VAL A 50 -1.05 -11.16 -7.62
N ALA A 51 -1.00 -10.99 -6.29
CA ALA A 51 0.10 -11.48 -5.48
C ALA A 51 0.27 -13.02 -5.57
N VAL A 52 -0.84 -13.77 -5.57
CA VAL A 52 -0.82 -15.23 -5.75
C VAL A 52 -0.40 -15.62 -7.17
N VAL A 53 -0.88 -14.93 -8.20
CA VAL A 53 -0.44 -15.17 -9.59
C VAL A 53 1.05 -14.92 -9.73
N VAL A 54 1.56 -13.80 -9.21
CA VAL A 54 2.99 -13.47 -9.24
C VAL A 54 3.80 -14.52 -8.46
N LEU A 55 3.31 -14.98 -7.32
CA LEU A 55 3.93 -16.06 -6.56
C LEU A 55 4.02 -17.34 -7.41
N LEU A 56 2.91 -17.78 -8.01
CA LEU A 56 2.89 -18.97 -8.87
C LEU A 56 3.87 -18.83 -10.04
N VAL A 57 3.80 -17.71 -10.76
CA VAL A 57 4.73 -17.44 -11.88
C VAL A 57 6.17 -17.51 -11.38
N SER A 58 6.50 -16.83 -10.28
CA SER A 58 7.86 -16.85 -9.71
C SER A 58 8.34 -18.25 -9.28
N ALA A 59 7.42 -19.11 -8.82
CA ALA A 59 7.75 -20.46 -8.38
C ALA A 59 8.00 -21.43 -9.54
N TYR A 60 7.43 -21.16 -10.73
CA TYR A 60 7.51 -22.02 -11.91
C TYR A 60 8.39 -21.46 -13.04
N THR A 61 8.77 -20.19 -13.01
CA THR A 61 9.62 -19.55 -14.03
C THR A 61 11.09 -19.99 -13.90
N VAL A 62 11.65 -20.57 -14.97
CA VAL A 62 13.05 -21.03 -15.05
C VAL A 62 13.89 -20.16 -16.02
N LYS A 63 13.28 -19.33 -16.88
CA LYS A 63 13.96 -18.61 -17.95
C LYS A 63 14.35 -17.16 -17.59
N PRO A 64 15.60 -16.71 -17.88
CA PRO A 64 16.08 -15.35 -17.58
C PRO A 64 15.33 -14.19 -18.25
N LEU A 65 14.64 -14.42 -19.38
CA LEU A 65 13.93 -13.35 -20.10
C LEU A 65 12.66 -12.89 -19.37
N GLU A 66 12.04 -13.76 -18.57
CA GLU A 66 10.89 -13.42 -17.72
C GLU A 66 11.31 -12.57 -16.49
N PHE A 67 12.59 -12.61 -16.11
CA PHE A 67 13.14 -11.76 -15.04
C PHE A 67 13.17 -10.28 -15.42
N ALA A 68 13.16 -9.90 -16.70
CA ALA A 68 13.17 -8.47 -17.08
C ALA A 68 11.82 -7.77 -16.82
N VAL A 69 10.71 -8.50 -16.95
CA VAL A 69 9.35 -7.99 -16.63
C VAL A 69 9.07 -8.03 -15.14
N PHE A 70 9.74 -8.95 -14.41
CA PHE A 70 9.49 -9.22 -13.00
C PHE A 70 9.64 -7.99 -12.08
N PRO A 71 10.72 -7.19 -12.12
CA PRO A 71 10.87 -5.98 -11.31
C PRO A 71 9.75 -4.96 -11.53
N SER A 72 9.31 -4.79 -12.77
CA SER A 72 8.27 -3.82 -13.13
C SER A 72 6.91 -4.24 -12.53
N VAL A 73 6.57 -5.52 -12.61
CA VAL A 73 5.35 -6.07 -11.99
C VAL A 73 5.44 -5.99 -10.47
N LEU A 74 6.59 -6.31 -9.88
CA LEU A 74 6.81 -6.15 -8.44
C LEU A 74 6.71 -4.69 -7.99
N LEU A 75 7.23 -3.73 -8.75
CA LEU A 75 7.16 -2.31 -8.44
C LEU A 75 5.69 -1.83 -8.45
N VAL A 76 4.94 -2.13 -9.50
CA VAL A 76 3.52 -1.76 -9.61
C VAL A 76 2.69 -2.40 -8.49
N THR A 77 2.89 -3.70 -8.24
CA THR A 77 2.15 -4.41 -7.18
C THR A 77 2.52 -3.92 -5.79
N THR A 78 3.77 -3.51 -5.55
CA THR A 78 4.20 -2.93 -4.28
C THR A 78 3.59 -1.55 -4.06
N LEU A 79 3.52 -0.71 -5.08
CA LEU A 79 2.83 0.59 -5.00
C LEU A 79 1.33 0.42 -4.72
N LEU A 80 0.67 -0.55 -5.39
CA LEU A 80 -0.72 -0.90 -5.10
C LEU A 80 -0.88 -1.35 -3.64
N ARG A 81 -0.02 -2.23 -3.12
CA ARG A 81 -0.04 -2.65 -1.70
C ARG A 81 0.11 -1.46 -0.76
N LEU A 82 1.06 -0.56 -1.00
CA LEU A 82 1.29 0.61 -0.15
C LEU A 82 0.04 1.50 -0.10
N SER A 83 -0.56 1.79 -1.27
CA SER A 83 -1.77 2.61 -1.36
C SER A 83 -2.96 1.99 -0.62
N LEU A 84 -3.17 0.67 -0.76
CA LEU A 84 -4.28 -0.04 -0.12
C LEU A 84 -4.10 -0.15 1.39
N ASN A 85 -2.86 -0.30 1.88
CA ASN A 85 -2.58 -0.35 3.32
C ASN A 85 -2.84 1.00 4.00
N VAL A 86 -2.48 2.11 3.36
CA VAL A 86 -2.80 3.46 3.89
C VAL A 86 -4.31 3.73 3.83
N ALA A 87 -4.98 3.32 2.75
CA ALA A 87 -6.42 3.47 2.63
C ALA A 87 -7.19 2.61 3.66
N SER A 88 -6.79 1.35 3.84
CA SER A 88 -7.45 0.41 4.76
C SER A 88 -7.25 0.83 6.21
N THR A 89 -6.05 1.23 6.62
CA THR A 89 -5.79 1.70 7.99
C THR A 89 -6.61 2.93 8.33
N ARG A 90 -6.77 3.88 7.41
CA ARG A 90 -7.69 5.01 7.61
C ARG A 90 -9.16 4.57 7.69
N ALA A 91 -9.61 3.70 6.79
CA ALA A 91 -10.98 3.21 6.81
C ALA A 91 -11.30 2.51 8.13
N VAL A 92 -10.39 1.67 8.63
CA VAL A 92 -10.50 0.99 9.93
C VAL A 92 -10.50 1.99 11.09
N LEU A 93 -9.62 2.99 11.10
CA LEU A 93 -9.57 3.98 12.20
C LEU A 93 -10.77 4.94 12.21
N LEU A 94 -11.30 5.31 11.05
CA LEU A 94 -12.41 6.25 10.91
C LEU A 94 -13.79 5.61 11.01
N HIS A 95 -13.96 4.36 10.61
CA HIS A 95 -15.27 3.70 10.59
C HIS A 95 -15.33 2.45 11.47
N GLY A 96 -14.20 1.96 12.00
CA GLY A 96 -14.18 0.79 12.87
C GLY A 96 -14.93 0.96 14.20
N HIS A 97 -15.21 2.20 14.61
CA HIS A 97 -16.03 2.49 15.79
C HIS A 97 -17.54 2.43 15.53
N THR A 98 -17.97 2.44 14.25
CA THR A 98 -19.38 2.35 13.83
C THR A 98 -19.88 0.91 13.58
N GLY A 99 -18.97 -0.07 13.60
CA GLY A 99 -19.26 -1.50 13.38
C GLY A 99 -18.12 -2.21 12.63
N THR A 100 -17.97 -3.52 12.81
CA THR A 100 -16.92 -4.33 12.15
C THR A 100 -17.09 -4.38 10.63
N ASP A 101 -18.33 -4.32 10.13
CA ASP A 101 -18.70 -4.29 8.70
C ASP A 101 -18.27 -3.01 7.97
N ALA A 102 -18.05 -1.91 8.69
CA ALA A 102 -17.84 -0.59 8.06
C ALA A 102 -16.43 -0.40 7.48
N ALA A 103 -15.47 -1.26 7.87
CA ALA A 103 -14.10 -1.21 7.38
C ALA A 103 -13.90 -1.98 6.04
N GLY A 104 -14.86 -2.82 5.64
CA GLY A 104 -14.77 -3.72 4.48
C GLY A 104 -14.92 -5.18 4.89
N GLN A 105 -15.71 -5.94 4.12
CA GLN A 105 -16.06 -7.34 4.42
C GLN A 105 -14.84 -8.26 4.32
N VAL A 106 -13.88 -7.94 3.43
CA VAL A 106 -12.65 -8.72 3.31
C VAL A 106 -11.82 -8.56 4.57
N ILE A 107 -11.68 -7.33 5.09
CA ILE A 107 -10.92 -7.04 6.31
C ILE A 107 -11.57 -7.70 7.52
N GLU A 108 -12.89 -7.62 7.66
CA GLU A 108 -13.62 -8.28 8.74
C GLU A 108 -13.46 -9.80 8.71
N SER A 109 -13.61 -10.41 7.52
CA SER A 109 -13.45 -11.86 7.35
C SER A 109 -12.03 -12.32 7.66
N PHE A 110 -11.02 -11.57 7.21
CA PHE A 110 -9.62 -11.86 7.54
C PHE A 110 -9.34 -11.68 9.03
N ALA A 111 -9.90 -10.64 9.67
CA ALA A 111 -9.76 -10.44 11.10
C ALA A 111 -10.39 -11.62 11.86
N HIS A 112 -11.64 -11.96 11.59
CA HIS A 112 -12.33 -13.07 12.24
C HIS A 112 -11.58 -14.41 12.08
N PHE A 113 -11.06 -14.68 10.88
CA PHE A 113 -10.23 -15.85 10.60
C PHE A 113 -8.92 -15.85 11.39
N LEU A 114 -8.29 -14.68 11.57
CA LEU A 114 -7.02 -14.55 12.28
C LEU A 114 -7.15 -14.67 13.80
N ILE A 115 -8.17 -14.07 14.41
CA ILE A 115 -8.38 -14.12 15.87
C ILE A 115 -9.03 -15.42 16.32
N GLY A 116 -9.79 -16.12 15.47
CA GLY A 116 -10.42 -17.41 15.82
C GLY A 116 -11.30 -17.36 17.08
N GLY A 117 -11.86 -16.18 17.40
CA GLY A 117 -12.66 -15.95 18.62
C GLY A 117 -11.87 -15.52 19.86
N ASN A 118 -10.53 -15.45 19.82
CA ASN A 118 -9.70 -14.97 20.93
C ASN A 118 -8.79 -13.81 20.49
N PHE A 119 -9.07 -12.61 21.00
CA PHE A 119 -8.25 -11.42 20.74
C PHE A 119 -6.77 -11.60 21.11
N ALA A 120 -6.45 -12.38 22.15
CA ALA A 120 -5.06 -12.66 22.53
C ALA A 120 -4.32 -13.42 21.43
N VAL A 121 -4.98 -14.38 20.77
CA VAL A 121 -4.41 -15.11 19.62
C VAL A 121 -4.12 -14.15 18.47
N GLY A 122 -5.05 -13.23 18.17
CA GLY A 122 -4.84 -12.24 17.11
C GLY A 122 -3.63 -11.35 17.34
N ILE A 123 -3.43 -10.84 18.56
CA ILE A 123 -2.25 -10.02 18.89
C ILE A 123 -0.96 -10.82 18.70
N ILE A 124 -0.92 -12.07 19.18
CA ILE A 124 0.27 -12.93 19.03
C ILE A 124 0.57 -13.16 17.54
N VAL A 125 -0.44 -13.52 16.74
CA VAL A 125 -0.26 -13.75 15.31
C VAL A 125 0.14 -12.47 14.58
N PHE A 126 -0.45 -11.32 14.93
CA PHE A 126 -0.08 -10.01 14.36
C PHE A 126 1.40 -9.68 14.60
N VAL A 127 1.91 -9.94 15.81
CA VAL A 127 3.34 -9.75 16.14
C VAL A 127 4.21 -10.69 15.31
N ILE A 128 3.85 -11.97 15.20
CA ILE A 128 4.59 -12.95 14.37
C ILE A 128 4.66 -12.49 12.92
N LEU A 129 3.52 -12.11 12.32
CA LEU A 129 3.46 -11.64 10.94
C LEU A 129 4.27 -10.36 10.72
N THR A 130 4.20 -9.40 11.66
CA THR A 130 4.97 -8.15 11.61
C THR A 130 6.47 -8.42 11.65
N VAL A 131 6.91 -9.32 12.53
CA VAL A 131 8.32 -9.73 12.64
C VAL A 131 8.80 -10.40 11.36
N ILE A 132 8.01 -11.33 10.80
CA ILE A 132 8.35 -11.99 9.54
C ILE A 132 8.44 -10.97 8.40
N ASN A 133 7.48 -10.06 8.29
CA ASN A 133 7.45 -9.05 7.23
C ASN A 133 8.67 -8.12 7.27
N LEU A 134 9.00 -7.58 8.45
CA LEU A 134 10.08 -6.59 8.59
C LEU A 134 11.47 -7.21 8.70
N ILE A 135 11.62 -8.31 9.44
CA ILE A 135 12.95 -8.90 9.70
C ILE A 135 13.31 -9.94 8.65
N VAL A 136 12.38 -10.81 8.25
CA VAL A 136 12.71 -11.93 7.37
C VAL A 136 12.58 -11.53 5.91
N VAL A 137 11.44 -10.95 5.50
CA VAL A 137 11.19 -10.64 4.08
C VAL A 137 12.01 -9.41 3.65
N ALA A 138 11.86 -8.27 4.33
CA ALA A 138 12.55 -7.04 3.94
C ALA A 138 14.08 -7.14 4.06
N LYS A 139 14.62 -7.74 5.13
CA LYS A 139 16.08 -7.97 5.24
C LYS A 139 16.55 -9.16 4.40
N GLY A 140 15.70 -10.14 4.12
CA GLY A 140 16.02 -11.29 3.28
C GLY A 140 16.23 -10.91 1.81
N ALA A 141 15.44 -9.96 1.28
CA ALA A 141 15.60 -9.46 -0.08
C ALA A 141 16.98 -8.81 -0.33
N GLY A 142 17.57 -8.17 0.69
CA GLY A 142 18.89 -7.53 0.58
C GLY A 142 20.09 -8.49 0.51
N ARG A 143 19.89 -9.81 0.71
CA ARG A 143 20.97 -10.80 0.63
C ARG A 143 21.16 -11.41 -0.77
N ILE A 144 20.25 -11.12 -1.70
CA ILE A 144 20.16 -11.78 -3.03
C ILE A 144 20.45 -10.80 -4.18
N ALA A 145 20.58 -9.50 -3.89
CA ALA A 145 20.89 -8.44 -4.83
C ALA A 145 22.36 -8.03 -4.80
#